data_AF-A0A3D4VUE0-F1
#
_entry.id   AF-A0A3D4VUE0-F1
#
_cell.length_a   1.000
_cell.length_b   1.000
_cell.length_c   1.000
_cell.angle_alpha   90.00
_cell.angle_beta   90.00
_cell.angle_gamma   90.00
#
_symmetry.space_group_name_H-M   'P 1'
#
loop_
_entity.id
_entity.type
_entity.pdbx_description
1 polymer ?
#
loop_
_entity_poly.entity_id
_entity_poly.type
_entity_poly.pdbx_seq_one_letter_code
_entity_poly.pdbx_strand_id
1 'polypeptide(L)'
;MKNKTIKRYMTVGIQKEIPPELQFFLWELQINKRKESENFDYLQIYSLLRLSSSLQAIEHTAEVPKHHDVYYIETAKPIDSKVYIITDEYEDCLVETMLFPSER
;
A
#
# COMPACT_ATOMS: atom_id res chain seq x y z
N MET A 1 22.40 8.92 9.46
CA MET A 1 21.85 7.56 9.30
C MET A 1 22.22 7.07 7.92
N LYS A 2 22.71 5.83 7.75
CA LYS A 2 22.93 5.27 6.41
C LYS A 2 21.58 5.25 5.69
N ASN A 3 21.49 5.81 4.48
CA ASN A 3 20.30 5.67 3.64
C ASN A 3 20.18 4.19 3.28
N LYS A 4 19.34 3.44 4.00
CA LYS A 4 19.03 2.05 3.66
C LYS A 4 18.34 2.03 2.30
N THR A 5 18.75 1.12 1.42
CA THR A 5 18.02 0.89 0.17
C THR A 5 16.66 0.26 0.49
N ILE A 6 15.64 0.53 -0.33
CA ILE A 6 14.30 -0.05 -0.15
C ILE A 6 14.01 -0.96 -1.34
N LYS A 7 13.79 -2.25 -1.06
CA LYS A 7 13.32 -3.23 -2.04
C LYS A 7 11.82 -3.39 -1.90
N ARG A 8 11.11 -3.48 -3.02
CA ARG A 8 9.64 -3.60 -3.05
C ARG A 8 9.23 -4.90 -3.71
N TYR A 9 8.37 -5.63 -3.06
CA TYR A 9 7.81 -6.89 -3.53
C TYR A 9 6.30 -6.89 -3.36
N MET A 10 5.62 -7.77 -4.09
CA MET A 10 4.21 -8.06 -3.87
C MET A 10 4.00 -9.56 -3.91
N THR A 11 3.00 -10.05 -3.18
CA THR A 11 2.61 -11.45 -3.27
C THR A 11 2.01 -11.78 -4.62
N VAL A 12 2.01 -13.08 -4.96
CA VAL A 12 1.38 -13.57 -6.18
C VAL A 12 -0.13 -13.34 -6.15
N GLY A 13 -0.77 -13.38 -4.97
CA GLY A 13 -2.18 -13.04 -4.81
C GLY A 13 -2.46 -11.61 -5.25
N ILE A 14 -1.72 -10.64 -4.71
CA ILE A 14 -1.83 -9.23 -5.12
C ILE A 14 -1.63 -9.06 -6.62
N GLN A 15 -0.56 -9.65 -7.18
CA GLN A 15 -0.23 -9.53 -8.59
C GLN A 15 -1.37 -10.01 -9.51
N LYS A 16 -2.09 -11.05 -9.09
CA LYS A 16 -3.17 -11.67 -9.89
C LYS A 16 -4.52 -10.99 -9.71
N GLU A 17 -4.83 -10.54 -8.50
CA GLU A 17 -6.19 -10.13 -8.12
C GLU A 17 -6.39 -8.62 -8.13
N ILE A 18 -5.35 -7.83 -7.83
CA ILE A 18 -5.42 -6.37 -7.85
C ILE A 18 -5.12 -5.88 -9.28
N PRO A 19 -5.96 -5.03 -9.91
CA PRO A 19 -5.63 -4.41 -11.19
C PRO A 19 -4.27 -3.67 -11.16
N PRO A 20 -3.43 -3.79 -12.21
CA PRO A 20 -2.11 -3.18 -12.23
C PRO A 20 -2.10 -1.68 -11.91
N GLU A 21 -3.08 -0.92 -12.39
CA GLU A 21 -3.21 0.51 -12.10
C GLU A 21 -3.40 0.81 -10.61
N LEU A 22 -4.15 -0.03 -9.90
CA LEU A 22 -4.32 0.09 -8.45
C LEU A 22 -3.05 -0.34 -7.72
N GLN A 23 -2.32 -1.36 -8.20
CA GLN A 23 -1.02 -1.74 -7.64
C GLN A 23 -0.02 -0.57 -7.72
N PHE A 24 0.08 0.11 -8.88
CA PHE A 24 0.96 1.27 -9.05
C PHE A 24 0.55 2.42 -8.14
N PHE A 25 -0.75 2.72 -8.06
CA PHE A 25 -1.24 3.80 -7.23
C PHE A 25 -0.98 3.56 -5.73
N LEU A 26 -1.19 2.35 -5.23
CA LEU A 26 -0.87 1.99 -3.84
C LEU A 26 0.64 2.17 -3.54
N TRP A 27 1.51 1.80 -4.48
CA TRP A 27 2.96 2.05 -4.34
C TRP A 27 3.31 3.53 -4.34
N GLU A 28 2.65 4.33 -5.18
CA GLU A 28 2.86 5.77 -5.21
C GLU A 28 2.46 6.41 -3.87
N LEU A 29 1.29 6.05 -3.33
CA LEU A 29 0.84 6.49 -2.00
C LEU A 29 1.87 6.13 -0.92
N GLN A 30 2.34 4.88 -0.91
CA GLN A 30 3.37 4.41 0.03
C GLN A 30 4.66 5.24 -0.06
N ILE A 31 5.16 5.47 -1.27
CA ILE A 31 6.39 6.22 -1.53
C ILE A 31 6.26 7.66 -1.04
N ASN A 32 5.12 8.30 -1.32
CA ASN A 32 4.87 9.69 -0.93
C ASN A 32 4.75 9.81 0.59
N LYS A 33 3.96 8.94 1.23
CA LYS A 33 3.81 8.92 2.70
C LYS A 33 5.11 8.69 3.44
N ARG A 34 6.00 7.83 2.92
CA ARG A 34 7.33 7.62 3.50
C ARG A 34 8.22 8.85 3.40
N LYS A 35 8.09 9.67 2.35
CA LYS A 35 8.87 10.93 2.23
C LYS A 35 8.37 12.01 3.19
N GLU A 36 7.09 11.97 3.54
CA GLU A 36 6.44 12.96 4.40
C GLU A 36 6.66 12.71 5.90
N SER A 37 6.98 11.47 6.30
CA SER A 37 7.09 11.10 7.72
C SER A 37 8.49 10.66 8.12
N GLU A 38 9.03 11.26 9.18
CA GLU A 38 10.27 10.81 9.83
C GLU A 38 10.07 9.50 10.63
N ASN A 39 8.83 9.21 11.01
CA ASN A 39 8.45 7.99 11.72
C ASN A 39 7.37 7.27 10.93
N PHE A 40 7.73 6.15 10.31
CA PHE A 40 6.87 5.44 9.37
C PHE A 40 6.51 4.06 9.90
N ASP A 41 5.25 3.86 10.25
CA ASP A 41 4.74 2.60 10.79
C ASP A 41 5.07 1.41 9.88
N TYR A 42 5.39 0.28 10.51
CA TYR A 42 5.74 -0.95 9.82
C TYR A 42 4.55 -1.49 9.01
N LEU A 43 3.31 -1.21 9.43
CA LEU A 43 2.08 -1.67 8.78
C LEU A 43 1.29 -0.49 8.22
N GLN A 44 1.03 -0.53 6.91
CA GLN A 44 0.15 0.40 6.22
C GLN A 44 -1.07 -0.36 5.70
N ILE A 45 -2.27 0.14 5.99
CA ILE A 45 -3.52 -0.52 5.63
C ILE A 45 -4.26 0.30 4.58
N TYR A 46 -4.54 -0.32 3.43
CA TYR A 46 -5.31 0.24 2.34
C TYR A 46 -6.60 -0.55 2.13
N SER A 47 -7.75 0.06 2.43
CA SER A 47 -9.06 -0.53 2.14
C SER A 47 -9.56 0.00 0.81
N LEU A 48 -9.70 -0.88 -0.17
CA LEU A 48 -10.17 -0.59 -1.52
C LEU A 48 -11.68 -0.81 -1.52
N LEU A 49 -12.44 0.24 -1.78
CA LEU A 49 -13.90 0.23 -1.87
C LEU A 49 -14.37 0.60 -3.27
N ARG A 50 -15.12 -0.28 -3.92
CA ARG A 50 -15.75 0.02 -5.22
C ARG A 50 -16.90 1.00 -4.98
N LEU A 51 -16.82 2.19 -5.56
CA LEU A 51 -17.91 3.18 -5.49
C LEU A 51 -18.87 3.11 -6.67
N SER A 52 -18.37 2.77 -7.86
CA SER A 52 -19.17 2.61 -9.07
C SER A 52 -18.51 1.63 -10.04
N SER A 53 -19.01 1.53 -11.27
CA SER A 53 -18.37 0.74 -12.34
C SER A 53 -17.01 1.28 -12.78
N SER A 54 -16.68 2.55 -12.46
CA SER A 54 -15.46 3.20 -12.92
C SER A 54 -14.70 3.98 -11.85
N LEU A 55 -15.14 3.94 -10.59
CA LEU A 55 -14.57 4.73 -9.49
C LEU A 55 -14.22 3.83 -8.30
N GLN A 56 -12.99 3.98 -7.84
CA GLN A 56 -12.42 3.33 -6.67
C GLN A 56 -12.17 4.37 -5.58
N ALA A 57 -12.61 4.10 -4.35
CA ALA A 57 -12.09 4.75 -3.16
C ALA A 57 -11.02 3.88 -2.51
N ILE A 58 -10.02 4.54 -1.91
CA ILE A 58 -8.96 3.90 -1.13
C ILE A 58 -8.84 4.64 0.20
N GLU A 59 -9.21 3.97 1.28
CA GLU A 59 -9.00 4.45 2.65
C GLU A 59 -7.65 3.96 3.14
N HIS A 60 -6.76 4.88 3.50
CA HIS A 60 -5.42 4.58 4.02
C HIS A 60 -5.34 4.92 5.50
N THR A 61 -4.87 3.97 6.31
CA THR A 61 -4.64 4.15 7.76
C THR A 61 -3.31 3.55 8.19
N ALA A 62 -2.74 4.11 9.27
CA ALA A 62 -1.59 3.58 10.00
C ALA A 62 -1.69 3.95 11.49
N GLU A 63 -0.95 3.27 12.36
CA GLU A 63 -0.94 3.55 13.79
C GLU A 63 0.02 4.69 14.16
N VAL A 64 1.15 4.81 13.43
CA VAL A 64 2.24 5.76 13.77
C VAL A 64 2.80 6.50 12.53
N PRO A 65 2.55 7.81 12.39
CA PRO A 65 1.54 8.58 13.11
C PRO A 65 0.14 8.07 12.76
N LYS A 66 -0.78 8.15 13.74
CA LYS A 66 -2.18 7.83 13.51
C LYS A 66 -2.75 8.80 12.49
N HIS A 67 -3.19 8.27 11.35
CA HIS A 67 -3.84 9.05 10.31
C HIS A 67 -4.90 8.22 9.57
N HIS A 68 -5.73 8.93 8.83
CA HIS A 68 -6.77 8.37 7.99
C HIS A 68 -6.97 9.29 6.78
N ASP A 69 -6.57 8.82 5.61
CA ASP A 69 -6.71 9.54 4.35
C ASP A 69 -7.63 8.76 3.39
N VAL A 70 -8.36 9.47 2.54
CA VAL A 70 -9.22 8.87 1.52
C VAL A 70 -8.84 9.41 0.15
N TYR A 71 -8.55 8.49 -0.77
CA TYR A 71 -8.18 8.78 -2.14
C TYR A 71 -9.23 8.24 -3.11
N TYR A 72 -9.38 8.91 -4.24
CA TYR A 72 -10.30 8.52 -5.30
C TYR A 72 -9.53 8.39 -6.61
N ILE A 73 -9.76 7.29 -7.33
CA ILE A 73 -9.13 7.02 -8.62
C ILE A 73 -10.14 6.39 -9.58
N GLU A 74 -10.12 6.84 -10.83
CA GLU A 74 -10.86 6.19 -11.91
C GLU A 74 -10.13 4.92 -12.35
N THR A 75 -10.85 3.81 -12.47
CA THR A 75 -10.32 2.52 -12.95
C THR A 75 -11.41 1.80 -13.72
N ALA A 76 -11.03 1.05 -14.76
CA ALA A 76 -11.97 0.23 -15.50
C ALA A 76 -12.43 -1.02 -14.70
N LYS A 77 -11.73 -1.37 -13.61
CA LYS A 77 -12.00 -2.57 -12.81
C LYS A 77 -11.89 -2.26 -11.32
N PRO A 78 -12.77 -1.41 -10.76
CA PRO A 78 -12.76 -1.18 -9.32
C PRO A 78 -13.11 -2.48 -8.58
N ILE A 79 -12.57 -2.64 -7.37
CA ILE A 79 -12.66 -3.84 -6.56
C ILE A 79 -12.89 -3.51 -5.09
N ASP A 80 -13.45 -4.48 -4.37
CA ASP A 80 -13.53 -4.47 -2.92
C ASP A 80 -12.44 -5.38 -2.38
N SER A 81 -11.48 -4.83 -1.65
CA SER A 81 -10.38 -5.59 -1.07
C SER A 81 -9.72 -4.82 0.08
N LYS A 82 -8.85 -5.51 0.81
CA LYS A 82 -7.97 -4.90 1.80
C LYS A 82 -6.55 -5.34 1.49
N VAL A 83 -5.64 -4.38 1.40
CA VAL A 83 -4.24 -4.59 1.07
C VAL A 83 -3.39 -4.03 2.20
N TYR A 84 -2.38 -4.78 2.61
CA TYR A 84 -1.34 -4.30 3.51
C TYR A 84 -0.08 -4.00 2.71
N ILE A 85 0.66 -2.98 3.16
CA ILE A 85 2.08 -2.85 2.84
C ILE A 85 2.83 -2.91 4.16
N ILE A 86 3.63 -3.97 4.34
CA ILE A 86 4.48 -4.15 5.51
C ILE A 86 5.92 -3.79 5.19
N THR A 87 6.64 -3.24 6.16
CA THR A 87 8.07 -2.96 6.07
C THR A 87 8.85 -3.81 7.07
N ASP A 88 9.80 -4.59 6.58
CA ASP A 88 10.75 -5.34 7.39
C ASP A 88 12.18 -4.81 7.21
N GLU A 89 13.01 -4.97 8.23
CA GLU A 89 14.46 -4.76 8.09
C GLU A 89 15.14 -6.07 7.69
N TYR A 90 15.92 -6.04 6.61
CA TYR A 90 16.72 -7.19 6.17
C TYR A 90 18.14 -6.74 5.83
N GLU A 91 19.12 -7.19 6.62
CA GLU A 91 20.52 -6.80 6.51
C GLU A 91 20.69 -5.26 6.50
N ASP A 92 21.15 -4.69 5.38
CA ASP A 92 21.39 -3.26 5.19
C ASP A 92 20.29 -2.56 4.37
N CYS A 93 19.17 -3.24 4.12
CA CYS A 93 18.03 -2.71 3.36
C CYS A 93 16.71 -2.80 4.15
N LEU A 94 15.72 -2.04 3.69
CA LEU A 94 14.32 -2.21 4.06
C LEU A 94 13.61 -3.00 2.96
N VAL A 95 12.71 -3.87 3.34
CA VAL A 95 11.88 -4.66 2.42
C VAL A 95 10.43 -4.24 2.65
N GLU A 96 9.83 -3.61 1.64
CA GLU A 96 8.39 -3.35 1.63
C GLU A 96 7.68 -4.44 0.82
N THR A 97 6.66 -5.06 1.40
CA THR A 97 5.88 -6.11 0.75
C THR A 97 4.41 -5.71 0.72
N MET A 98 3.81 -5.68 -0.47
CA MET A 98 2.36 -5.55 -0.65
C MET A 98 1.71 -6.93 -0.64
N LEU A 99 0.74 -7.14 0.23
CA LEU A 99 0.13 -8.46 0.47
C LEU A 99 -1.33 -8.35 0.91
N PHE A 100 -2.09 -9.43 0.74
CA PHE A 100 -3.40 -9.55 1.38
C PHE A 100 -3.26 -9.82 2.89
N PRO A 101 -4.25 -9.42 3.71
CA PRO A 101 -4.28 -9.75 5.13
C PRO A 101 -4.17 -11.24 5.43
N SER A 102 -4.68 -12.09 4.53
CA SER A 102 -4.63 -13.55 4.65
C SER A 102 -3.27 -14.17 4.29
N GLU A 103 -2.36 -13.39 3.70
CA GLU A 103 -1.02 -13.81 3.28
C GLU A 103 0.08 -13.31 4.25
N ARG A 104 -0.31 -12.66 5.35
CA ARG A 104 0.60 -12.15 6.38
C ARG A 104 1.07 -13.26 7.31
#